data_AF-A0A4C2AER3-F1
#
_entry.id   AF-A0A4C2AER3-F1
#
_cell.length_a   1.000
_cell.length_b   1.000
_cell.length_c   1.000
_cell.angle_alpha   90.00
_cell.angle_beta   90.00
_cell.angle_gamma   90.00
#
_symmetry.space_group_name_H-M   'P 1'
#
loop_
_entity.id
_entity.type
_entity.pdbx_description
1 polymer ?
#
loop_
_entity_poly.entity_id
_entity_poly.type
_entity_poly.pdbx_seq_one_letter_code
_entity_poly.pdbx_strand_id
1 'polypeptide(L)'
;MKLCRCEVRHESRNGVKCERGGEEGANSTVACAEVVCEEGCRNTHDGPARYCRAGYEPRAGWCRDSDECVTEDTCEQRCRNTIGSFQCSCVEGYELRADRTSCKAINGDPLFPTP
;
A
#
# COMPACT_ATOMS: atom_id res chain seq x y z
N MET A 1 25.03 19.95 -19.32
CA MET A 1 24.04 18.95 -18.84
C MET A 1 22.65 19.45 -19.20
N LYS A 2 21.87 18.65 -19.93
CA LYS A 2 20.55 19.04 -20.42
C LYS A 2 19.52 18.82 -19.30
N LEU A 3 18.97 19.91 -18.77
CA LEU A 3 17.87 19.89 -17.80
C LEU A 3 16.56 19.61 -18.56
N CYS A 4 15.85 18.53 -18.21
CA CYS A 4 14.50 18.27 -18.73
C CYS A 4 13.51 19.24 -18.06
N ARG A 5 12.85 20.08 -18.85
CA ARG A 5 11.77 20.98 -18.41
C ARG A 5 10.44 20.40 -18.93
N CYS A 6 9.48 20.10 -18.03
CA CYS A 6 8.12 19.71 -18.41
C CYS A 6 7.33 21.02 -18.68
N GLU A 7 7.14 21.40 -19.94
CA GLU A 7 6.29 22.54 -20.32
C GLU A 7 4.81 22.12 -20.40
N VAL A 8 3.94 22.85 -19.69
CA VAL A 8 2.50 22.61 -19.61
C VAL A 8 1.80 23.14 -20.86
N ARG A 9 1.85 22.34 -21.95
CA ARG A 9 0.77 22.01 -22.90
C ARG A 9 1.29 21.81 -24.34
N HIS A 10 0.94 20.63 -24.85
CA HIS A 10 0.96 20.13 -26.23
C HIS A 10 2.26 19.49 -26.77
N GLU A 11 2.10 18.17 -27.00
CA GLU A 11 2.86 17.25 -27.83
C GLU A 11 4.16 16.65 -27.28
N SER A 12 3.95 15.48 -26.67
CA SER A 12 4.84 14.34 -26.62
C SER A 12 5.89 14.27 -27.73
N ARG A 13 7.16 14.36 -27.32
CA ARG A 13 8.19 13.45 -27.81
C ARG A 13 8.67 12.61 -26.61
N ASN A 14 8.47 11.30 -26.70
CA ASN A 14 8.82 10.26 -25.69
C ASN A 14 7.85 9.88 -24.55
N GLY A 15 6.58 10.29 -24.57
CA GLY A 15 5.53 9.52 -23.86
C GLY A 15 5.53 9.52 -22.32
N VAL A 16 6.22 10.44 -21.64
CA VAL A 16 6.15 10.57 -20.17
C VAL A 16 5.09 11.61 -19.78
N LYS A 17 4.01 11.18 -19.13
CA LYS A 17 2.98 12.08 -18.55
C LYS A 17 3.43 12.59 -17.18
N CYS A 18 3.69 13.89 -17.07
CA CYS A 18 3.80 14.63 -15.80
C CYS A 18 2.36 14.93 -15.28
N GLU A 19 1.93 14.37 -14.15
CA GLU A 19 0.63 14.72 -13.52
C GLU A 19 0.80 15.88 -12.50
N ARG A 20 0.20 17.02 -12.86
CA ARG A 20 -0.16 18.24 -12.11
C ARG A 20 0.74 18.68 -10.92
N GLY A 21 1.55 19.72 -11.17
CA GLY A 21 1.85 20.75 -10.15
C GLY A 21 3.31 21.18 -9.92
N GLY A 22 4.19 21.18 -10.94
CA GLY A 22 5.58 21.62 -10.76
C GLY A 22 5.80 23.11 -11.03
N GLU A 23 6.12 23.88 -9.99
CA GLU A 23 6.77 25.20 -10.10
C GLU A 23 8.26 25.07 -9.74
N GLU A 24 9.09 25.89 -10.37
CA GLU A 24 10.55 25.94 -10.18
C GLU A 24 10.94 26.13 -8.71
N GLY A 25 11.57 25.12 -8.09
CA GLY A 25 11.98 25.26 -6.69
C GLY A 25 12.67 24.06 -6.04
N ALA A 26 13.38 23.20 -6.76
CA ALA A 26 14.21 22.19 -6.09
C ALA A 26 15.63 22.75 -5.84
N ASN A 27 15.78 23.55 -4.78
CA ASN A 27 17.08 23.73 -4.12
C ASN A 27 17.25 22.71 -2.97
N SER A 28 16.69 21.52 -3.12
CA SER A 28 17.02 20.39 -2.25
C SER A 28 18.07 19.57 -2.97
N THR A 29 19.33 19.66 -2.54
CA THR A 29 20.50 19.02 -3.17
C THR A 29 20.46 17.48 -3.13
N VAL A 30 19.41 16.89 -2.55
CA VAL A 30 19.30 15.45 -2.29
C VAL A 30 18.06 14.91 -2.99
N ALA A 31 18.26 14.04 -3.98
CA ALA A 31 17.19 13.30 -4.66
C ALA A 31 17.08 11.87 -4.10
N CYS A 32 16.01 11.15 -4.40
CA CYS A 32 15.91 9.72 -4.05
C CYS A 32 17.07 8.85 -4.56
N ALA A 33 17.80 9.30 -5.59
CA ALA A 33 19.01 8.63 -6.08
C ALA A 33 20.18 8.64 -5.06
N GLU A 34 20.18 9.62 -4.15
CA GLU A 34 21.21 9.81 -3.12
C GLU A 34 20.73 9.33 -1.73
N VAL A 35 19.49 8.81 -1.63
CA VAL A 35 18.89 8.32 -0.38
C VAL A 35 18.70 6.80 -0.46
N VAL A 36 19.30 6.07 0.47
CA VAL A 36 19.03 4.64 0.63
C VAL A 36 17.66 4.45 1.29
N CYS A 37 16.71 3.90 0.54
CA CYS A 37 15.38 3.51 1.01
C CYS A 37 15.14 2.03 0.70
N GLU A 38 14.66 1.25 1.66
CA GLU A 38 14.40 -0.19 1.43
C GLU A 38 13.15 -0.42 0.56
N GLU A 39 12.07 0.35 0.73
CA GLU A 39 10.78 0.02 0.10
C GLU A 39 10.16 1.11 -0.77
N GLY A 40 10.59 2.38 -0.65
CA GLY A 40 10.07 3.45 -1.50
C GLY A 40 10.60 4.86 -1.19
N CYS A 41 10.83 5.63 -2.26
CA CYS A 41 11.19 7.04 -2.19
C CYS A 41 10.52 7.80 -3.34
N ARG A 42 9.89 8.95 -3.03
CA ARG A 42 9.39 9.89 -4.05
C ARG A 42 10.04 11.24 -3.88
N ASN A 43 10.40 11.88 -4.99
CA ASN A 43 10.81 13.28 -4.96
C ASN A 43 9.56 14.15 -4.72
N THR A 44 9.62 15.04 -3.73
CA THR A 44 8.59 16.05 -3.46
C THR A 44 9.21 17.44 -3.52
N HIS A 45 8.37 18.48 -3.51
CA HIS A 45 8.81 19.88 -3.40
C HIS A 45 9.67 20.10 -2.14
N ASP A 46 9.32 19.44 -1.03
CA ASP A 46 9.99 19.61 0.27
C ASP A 46 11.21 18.67 0.44
N GLY A 47 11.67 18.05 -0.66
CA GLY A 47 12.75 17.06 -0.68
C GLY A 47 12.29 15.62 -0.93
N PRO A 48 13.18 14.61 -0.80
CA PRO A 48 12.83 13.22 -1.01
C PRO A 48 12.01 12.70 0.17
N ALA A 49 10.77 12.29 -0.09
CA ALA A 49 9.89 11.68 0.89
C ALA A 49 9.98 10.16 0.81
N ARG A 50 10.17 9.52 1.97
CA ARG A 50 10.11 8.07 2.09
C ARG A 50 8.65 7.64 2.16
N TYR A 51 8.31 6.55 1.49
CA TYR A 51 7.00 5.93 1.62
C TYR A 51 7.16 4.42 1.68
N CYS A 52 6.22 3.76 2.35
CA CYS A 52 6.15 2.32 2.41
C CYS A 52 5.12 1.80 1.40
N ARG A 53 5.31 0.58 0.92
CA ARG A 53 4.31 -0.11 0.11
C ARG A 53 3.05 -0.35 0.94
N ALA A 54 1.91 -0.59 0.29
CA ALA A 54 0.71 -1.00 0.99
C ALA A 54 0.98 -2.24 1.87
N GLY A 55 0.42 -2.28 3.08
CA GLY A 55 0.71 -3.31 4.08
C GLY A 55 1.94 -3.03 4.94
N TYR A 56 2.54 -1.84 4.86
CA TYR A 56 3.70 -1.47 5.67
C TYR A 56 3.56 -0.06 6.29
N GLU A 57 3.97 0.08 7.54
CA GLU A 57 4.05 1.34 8.27
C GLU A 57 5.47 1.93 8.26
N PRO A 58 5.62 3.26 8.11
CA PRO A 58 6.93 3.91 8.21
C PRO A 58 7.46 3.88 9.65
N ARG A 59 8.69 3.39 9.84
CA ARG A 59 9.39 3.35 11.13
C ARG A 59 10.81 3.84 10.98
N ALA A 60 11.17 4.97 11.59
CA ALA A 60 12.54 5.47 11.75
C ALA A 60 13.56 5.07 10.65
N GLY A 61 13.19 5.22 9.38
CA GLY A 61 14.06 4.95 8.23
C GLY A 61 13.84 3.63 7.47
N TRP A 62 13.02 2.71 7.97
CA TRP A 62 12.63 1.46 7.31
C TRP A 62 11.10 1.28 7.30
N CYS A 63 10.62 0.28 6.56
CA CYS A 63 9.20 -0.04 6.45
C CYS A 63 8.92 -1.33 7.21
N ARG A 64 8.14 -1.22 8.28
CA ARG A 64 7.73 -2.37 9.06
C ARG A 64 6.40 -2.88 8.53
N ASP A 65 6.26 -4.19 8.46
CA ASP A 65 4.97 -4.83 8.22
C ASP A 65 3.88 -4.25 9.14
N SER A 66 2.73 -3.92 8.55
CA SER A 66 1.57 -3.42 9.26
C SER A 66 0.76 -4.62 9.73
N ASP A 67 0.60 -4.80 11.04
CA ASP A 67 -0.22 -5.90 11.54
C ASP A 67 -1.70 -5.51 11.50
N GLU A 68 -2.38 -5.80 10.39
CA GLU A 68 -3.79 -5.48 10.23
C GLU A 68 -4.69 -6.28 11.19
N CYS A 69 -4.20 -7.38 11.77
CA CYS A 69 -4.95 -8.20 12.73
C CYS A 69 -5.05 -7.60 14.13
N VAL A 70 -4.30 -6.52 14.41
CA VAL A 70 -4.48 -5.72 15.62
C VAL A 70 -5.78 -4.91 15.57
N THR A 71 -6.33 -4.70 14.36
CA THR A 71 -7.63 -4.04 14.18
C THR A 71 -8.75 -5.08 14.12
N GLU A 72 -9.74 -4.94 15.00
CA GLU A 72 -10.85 -5.91 15.14
C GLU A 72 -11.73 -6.03 13.89
N ASP A 73 -11.75 -5.01 13.02
CA ASP A 73 -12.63 -4.95 11.84
C ASP A 73 -12.00 -5.48 10.54
N THR A 74 -10.79 -6.05 10.59
CA THR A 74 -10.07 -6.52 9.40
C THR A 74 -10.64 -7.82 8.83
N CYS A 75 -11.00 -8.77 9.69
CA CYS A 75 -11.59 -10.05 9.33
C CYS A 75 -12.83 -10.32 10.18
N GLU A 76 -13.88 -10.91 9.62
CA GLU A 76 -15.10 -11.23 10.37
C GLU A 76 -14.86 -12.26 11.48
N GLN A 77 -13.89 -13.17 11.30
CA GLN A 77 -13.65 -14.28 12.22
C GLN A 77 -12.17 -14.43 12.60
N ARG A 78 -11.36 -15.10 11.78
CA ARG A 78 -9.94 -15.33 12.08
C ARG A 78 -9.05 -14.50 11.17
N CYS A 79 -8.16 -13.73 11.78
CA CYS A 79 -7.12 -12.99 11.08
C CYS A 79 -5.75 -13.63 11.29
N ARG A 80 -4.97 -13.73 10.21
CA ARG A 80 -3.55 -14.10 10.26
C ARG A 80 -2.75 -13.03 9.54
N ASN A 81 -1.87 -12.36 10.29
CA ASN A 81 -0.95 -11.40 9.70
C ASN A 81 0.10 -12.13 8.84
N THR A 82 0.45 -11.54 7.69
CA THR A 82 1.49 -12.03 6.78
C THR A 82 2.38 -10.88 6.34
N ILE A 83 3.55 -11.15 5.76
CA ILE A 83 4.45 -10.06 5.36
C ILE A 83 3.85 -9.29 4.18
N GLY A 84 3.49 -8.02 4.41
CA GLY A 84 2.92 -7.06 3.47
C GLY A 84 1.42 -7.17 3.25
N SER A 85 0.70 -7.98 4.02
CA SER A 85 -0.76 -8.17 3.93
C SER A 85 -1.25 -9.03 5.09
N PHE A 86 -2.55 -9.24 5.18
CA PHE A 86 -3.16 -10.24 6.05
C PHE A 86 -3.90 -11.32 5.23
N GLN A 87 -4.26 -12.41 5.91
CA GLN A 87 -5.15 -13.43 5.39
C GLN A 87 -6.25 -13.74 6.40
N CYS A 88 -7.51 -13.59 5.98
CA CYS A 88 -8.65 -14.01 6.77
C CYS A 88 -8.98 -15.48 6.54
N SER A 89 -9.51 -16.13 7.57
CA SER A 89 -10.06 -17.47 7.51
C SER A 89 -11.32 -17.56 8.36
N CYS A 90 -12.16 -18.55 8.06
CA CYS A 90 -13.40 -18.79 8.78
C CYS A 90 -13.27 -20.02 9.68
N VAL A 91 -14.08 -20.05 10.75
CA VAL A 91 -14.22 -21.24 11.60
C VAL A 91 -14.97 -22.35 10.86
N GLU A 92 -14.93 -23.55 11.41
CA GLU A 92 -15.64 -24.69 10.83
C GLU A 92 -17.14 -24.39 10.66
N GLY A 93 -17.72 -24.85 9.55
CA GLY A 93 -19.10 -24.53 9.17
C GLY A 93 -19.28 -23.21 8.42
N TYR A 94 -18.20 -22.47 8.14
CA TYR A 94 -18.22 -21.23 7.36
C TYR A 94 -17.25 -21.26 6.18
N GLU A 95 -17.64 -20.60 5.08
CA GLU A 95 -16.83 -20.36 3.88
C GLU A 95 -16.42 -18.88 3.80
N LEU A 96 -15.17 -18.62 3.39
CA LEU A 96 -14.67 -17.27 3.16
C LEU A 96 -15.34 -16.70 1.89
N ARG A 97 -15.89 -15.49 2.00
CA ARG A 97 -16.57 -14.81 0.88
C ARG A 97 -15.54 -14.25 -0.11
N ALA A 98 -16.05 -13.82 -1.27
CA ALA A 98 -15.23 -13.26 -2.35
C ALA A 98 -14.52 -11.95 -1.98
N ASP A 99 -14.98 -11.23 -0.95
CA ASP A 99 -14.30 -10.06 -0.39
C ASP A 99 -13.02 -10.43 0.39
N ARG A 100 -12.84 -11.72 0.71
CA ARG A 100 -11.73 -12.29 1.49
C ARG A 100 -11.64 -11.80 2.93
N THR A 101 -12.69 -11.16 3.44
CA THR A 101 -12.75 -10.64 4.82
C THR A 101 -13.96 -11.17 5.59
N SER A 102 -15.05 -11.46 4.87
CA SER A 102 -16.31 -11.91 5.47
C SER A 102 -16.48 -13.42 5.37
N CYS A 103 -17.27 -13.99 6.27
CA CYS A 103 -17.57 -15.40 6.36
C CYS A 103 -19.07 -15.65 6.09
N LYS A 104 -19.38 -16.80 5.51
CA LYS A 104 -20.76 -17.20 5.25
C LYS A 104 -20.96 -18.63 5.73
N ALA A 105 -22.05 -18.88 6.46
CA ALA A 105 -22.37 -20.23 6.89
C ALA A 105 -22.59 -21.15 5.69
N ILE A 106 -21.96 -22.32 5.71
CA ILE A 106 -22.15 -23.37 4.73
C ILE A 106 -23.48 -24.06 5.09
N ASN A 107 -24.42 -24.13 4.15
CA ASN A 107 -25.74 -24.77 4.28
C ASN A 107 -26.72 -24.16 5.30
N GLY A 108 -26.44 -22.97 5.85
CA GLY A 108 -27.45 -22.21 6.58
C GLY A 108 -27.86 -22.77 7.93
N ASP A 109 -26.93 -23.30 8.73
CA ASP A 109 -26.87 -23.04 10.17
C ASP A 109 -25.53 -23.57 10.73
N PRO A 110 -24.59 -22.70 11.15
CA PRO A 110 -23.28 -23.12 11.62
C PRO A 110 -23.27 -23.65 13.06
N LEU A 111 -24.37 -23.48 13.79
CA LEU A 111 -24.53 -23.89 15.20
C LEU A 111 -25.27 -25.22 15.37
N PHE A 112 -25.73 -25.84 14.27
CA PHE A 112 -26.35 -27.16 14.26
C PHE A 112 -25.67 -28.07 13.23
N PRO A 113 -24.47 -28.62 13.52
CA PRO A 113 -24.01 -29.77 12.77
C PRO A 113 -25.05 -30.88 12.96
N THR A 114 -25.70 -31.31 11.88
CA THR A 114 -26.58 -32.49 11.92
C THR A 114 -25.78 -33.68 12.45
N PRO A 115 -26.32 -34.45 13.41
CA PRO A 115 -25.60 -35.58 14.02
C PRO A 115 -25.24 -36.68 13.01
#